data_AF-A0A921HDA4-F1
#
_entry.id   AF-A0A921HDA4-F1
#
_cell.length_a   1.000
_cell.length_b   1.000
_cell.length_c   1.000
_cell.angle_alpha   90.00
_cell.angle_beta   90.00
_cell.angle_gamma   90.00
#
_symmetry.space_group_name_H-M   'P 1'
#
loop_
_entity.id
_entity.type
_entity.pdbx_description
1 polymer ?
#
loop_
_entity_poly.entity_id
_entity_poly.type
_entity_poly.pdbx_seq_one_letter_code
_entity_poly.pdbx_strand_id
1 'polypeptide(L)'
;MKMNANQEFNIAETPLTDEQLAQFKPIEQVLPPDQLNMLLTHQAQQKRRGKQKAPIKQATTIRLSPIVLEKFRATGKGWQSRINEVLLNYVEHM
;
A
#
# COMPACT_ATOMS: atom_id res chain seq x y z
N MET A 1 -2.35 27.42 -36.71
CA MET A 1 -1.86 26.03 -36.60
C MET A 1 -3.05 25.18 -36.17
N LYS A 2 -3.65 24.41 -37.08
CA LYS A 2 -4.90 23.68 -36.77
C LYS A 2 -4.58 22.48 -35.90
N MET A 3 -5.12 22.46 -34.68
CA MET A 3 -5.09 21.28 -33.83
C MET A 3 -6.13 20.29 -34.38
N ASN A 4 -5.67 19.11 -34.78
CA ASN A 4 -6.56 18.02 -35.17
C ASN A 4 -7.11 17.36 -33.91
N ALA A 5 -8.39 17.64 -33.64
CA ALA A 5 -9.12 17.25 -32.45
C ALA A 5 -9.76 15.85 -32.52
N ASN A 6 -9.17 14.90 -33.26
CA ASN A 6 -9.71 13.55 -33.44
C ASN A 6 -8.60 12.50 -33.40
N GLN A 7 -7.94 12.34 -32.26
CA GLN A 7 -7.16 11.12 -31.99
C GLN A 7 -7.93 10.32 -30.94
N GLU A 8 -8.78 9.42 -31.41
CA GLU A 8 -9.39 8.39 -30.58
C GLU A 8 -8.27 7.47 -30.10
N PHE A 9 -7.94 7.53 -28.82
CA PHE A 9 -7.02 6.60 -28.19
C PHE A 9 -7.72 5.24 -28.08
N ASN A 10 -7.55 4.41 -29.09
CA ASN A 10 -8.08 3.06 -29.11
C ASN A 10 -7.20 2.19 -28.18
N ILE A 11 -7.66 1.96 -26.96
CA ILE A 11 -6.95 1.18 -25.91
C ILE A 11 -7.04 -0.34 -26.19
N ALA A 12 -7.59 -0.73 -27.34
CA ALA A 12 -7.65 -2.10 -27.79
C ALA A 12 -6.23 -2.61 -28.14
N GLU A 13 -5.69 -3.41 -27.23
CA GLU A 13 -4.56 -4.34 -27.34
C GLU A 13 -3.85 -4.34 -28.70
N THR A 14 -3.02 -3.33 -28.96
CA THR A 14 -2.02 -3.43 -30.02
C THR A 14 -0.81 -4.12 -29.37
N PRO A 15 -0.58 -5.42 -29.61
CA PRO A 15 0.58 -6.08 -29.04
C PRO A 15 1.84 -5.39 -29.57
N LEU A 16 2.81 -5.16 -28.69
CA LEU A 16 4.10 -4.63 -29.12
C LEU A 16 4.71 -5.60 -30.13
N THR A 17 5.20 -5.06 -31.25
CA THR A 17 5.97 -5.85 -32.21
C THR A 17 7.39 -6.08 -31.68
N ASP A 18 8.04 -7.17 -32.12
CA ASP A 18 9.43 -7.47 -31.73
C ASP A 18 10.40 -6.34 -32.09
N GLU A 19 10.12 -5.61 -33.17
CA GLU A 19 10.88 -4.42 -33.58
C GLU A 19 10.73 -3.26 -32.59
N GLN A 20 9.53 -3.06 -32.02
CA GLN A 20 9.29 -2.07 -30.98
C GLN A 20 9.98 -2.47 -29.67
N LEU A 21 9.99 -3.77 -29.34
CA LEU A 21 10.71 -4.30 -28.18
C LEU A 21 12.23 -4.13 -28.29
N ALA A 22 12.79 -4.22 -29.50
CA ALA A 22 14.22 -4.00 -29.74
C ALA A 22 14.67 -2.54 -29.52
N GLN A 23 13.73 -1.58 -29.51
CA GLN A 23 14.05 -0.15 -29.36
C GLN A 23 14.11 0.32 -27.91
N PHE A 24 13.70 -0.51 -26.93
CA PHE A 24 13.77 -0.12 -25.52
C PHE A 24 15.22 0.04 -25.07
N LYS A 25 15.51 1.16 -24.44
CA LYS A 25 16.83 1.49 -23.88
C LYS A 25 16.72 1.68 -22.36
N PRO A 26 17.81 1.45 -21.61
CA PRO A 26 17.87 1.78 -20.19
C PRO A 26 17.46 3.24 -19.95
N ILE A 27 16.74 3.50 -18.86
CA ILE A 27 16.18 4.83 -18.58
C ILE A 27 17.26 5.90 -18.43
N GLU A 28 18.46 5.50 -18.00
CA GLU A 28 19.64 6.34 -17.88
C GLU A 28 20.11 6.90 -19.24
N GLN A 29 19.79 6.24 -20.35
CA GLN A 29 20.20 6.62 -21.70
C GLN A 29 19.15 7.47 -22.43
N VAL A 30 17.93 7.53 -21.91
CA VAL A 30 16.79 8.21 -22.57
C VAL A 30 16.39 9.48 -21.83
N LEU A 31 16.53 9.49 -20.50
CA LEU A 31 16.13 10.63 -19.69
C LEU A 31 17.28 11.65 -19.54
N PRO A 32 16.99 12.96 -19.65
CA PRO A 32 17.94 13.99 -19.26
C PRO A 32 18.40 13.85 -17.79
N PRO A 33 19.65 14.21 -17.45
CA PRO A 33 20.21 14.00 -16.11
C PRO A 33 19.36 14.59 -14.98
N ASP A 34 18.78 15.77 -15.19
CA ASP A 34 17.96 16.46 -14.19
C ASP A 34 16.66 15.71 -13.87
N GLN A 35 16.05 15.09 -14.88
CA GLN A 35 14.82 14.31 -14.71
C GLN A 35 15.11 12.97 -14.01
N LEU A 36 16.26 12.36 -14.31
CA LEU A 36 16.69 11.14 -13.65
C LEU A 36 16.92 11.40 -12.15
N ASN A 37 17.61 12.49 -11.83
CA ASN A 37 17.85 12.92 -10.44
C ASN A 37 16.54 13.21 -9.69
N MET A 38 15.59 13.88 -10.34
CA MET A 38 14.26 14.10 -9.77
C MET A 38 13.54 12.78 -9.45
N LEU A 39 13.51 11.83 -10.39
CA LEU A 39 12.89 10.51 -10.19
C LEU A 39 13.53 9.75 -9.03
N LEU A 40 14.85 9.68 -8.98
CA LEU A 40 15.59 8.98 -7.93
C LEU A 40 15.35 9.62 -6.56
N THR A 41 15.29 10.96 -6.50
CA THR A 41 14.98 11.69 -5.26
C THR A 41 13.57 11.39 -4.77
N HIS A 42 12.57 11.42 -5.66
CA HIS A 42 11.19 11.08 -5.30
C HIS A 42 11.05 9.61 -4.86
N GLN A 43 11.74 8.67 -5.50
CA GLN A 43 11.74 7.27 -5.09
C GLN A 43 12.36 7.04 -3.70
N ALA A 44 13.40 7.80 -3.35
CA ALA A 44 14.00 7.74 -2.02
C ALA A 44 13.10 8.36 -0.94
N GLN A 45 12.35 9.41 -1.28
CA GLN A 45 11.43 10.09 -0.37
C GLN A 45 10.08 9.38 -0.20
N GLN A 46 9.68 8.56 -1.17
CA GLN A 46 8.60 7.60 -0.99
C GLN A 46 9.00 6.68 0.17
N LYS A 47 8.44 6.94 1.35
CA LYS A 47 8.53 6.05 2.52
C LYS A 47 8.03 4.68 2.08
N ARG A 48 8.94 3.83 1.59
CA ARG A 48 8.68 2.41 1.38
C ARG A 48 8.18 1.95 2.74
N ARG A 49 6.90 1.59 2.83
CA ARG A 49 6.40 0.87 4.00
C ARG A 49 7.40 -0.26 4.18
N GLY A 50 8.16 -0.21 5.29
CA GLY A 50 9.22 -1.17 5.52
C GLY A 50 8.66 -2.58 5.33
N LYS A 51 9.52 -3.51 4.90
CA LYS A 51 9.17 -4.92 4.64
C LYS A 51 8.05 -5.34 5.60
N GLN A 52 6.89 -5.72 5.04
CA GLN A 52 5.68 -5.99 5.80
C GLN A 52 6.03 -6.97 6.93
N LYS A 53 6.23 -6.41 8.14
CA LYS A 53 6.60 -7.20 9.31
C LYS A 53 5.48 -8.20 9.50
N ALA A 54 5.84 -9.43 9.87
CA ALA A 54 4.85 -10.43 10.26
C ALA A 54 3.82 -9.78 11.20
N PRO A 55 2.52 -10.10 11.06
CA PRO A 55 1.50 -9.45 11.86
C PRO A 55 1.83 -9.62 13.35
N ILE A 56 2.02 -8.49 14.05
CA ILE A 56 2.36 -8.46 15.48
C ILE A 56 1.23 -9.09 16.31
N LYS A 57 0.00 -9.10 15.76
CA LYS A 57 -1.20 -9.65 16.38
C LYS A 57 -1.70 -10.85 15.58
N GLN A 58 -1.96 -11.95 16.26
CA GLN A 58 -2.60 -13.12 15.66
C GLN A 58 -4.13 -12.97 15.71
N ALA A 59 -4.79 -13.08 14.56
CA ALA A 59 -6.25 -13.15 14.51
C ALA A 59 -6.71 -14.54 14.98
N THR A 60 -7.46 -14.58 16.07
CA THR A 60 -8.03 -15.82 16.60
C THR A 60 -9.48 -15.61 17.03
N THR A 61 -10.26 -16.69 17.01
CA THR A 61 -11.67 -16.68 17.40
C THR A 61 -11.77 -17.15 18.85
N ILE A 62 -12.01 -16.22 19.77
CA ILE A 62 -12.30 -16.52 21.18
C ILE A 62 -13.76 -16.21 21.50
N ARG A 63 -14.37 -17.00 22.39
CA ARG A 63 -15.71 -16.71 22.94
C ARG A 63 -15.55 -15.92 24.22
N LEU A 64 -16.21 -14.76 24.28
CA LEU A 64 -16.25 -13.90 25.46
C LEU A 64 -17.67 -13.84 25.99
N SER A 65 -17.82 -13.60 27.30
CA SER A 65 -19.13 -13.39 27.91
C SER A 65 -19.87 -12.22 27.24
N PRO A 66 -21.19 -12.32 27.00
CA PRO A 66 -21.98 -11.24 26.39
C PRO A 66 -21.83 -9.90 27.11
N ILE A 67 -21.81 -9.92 28.45
CA ILE A 67 -21.68 -8.72 29.29
C ILE A 67 -20.35 -8.00 29.02
N VAL A 68 -19.27 -8.75 28.79
CA VAL A 68 -17.96 -8.19 28.46
C VAL A 68 -18.04 -7.51 27.10
N LEU A 69 -18.58 -8.20 26.09
CA LEU A 69 -18.71 -7.64 24.74
C LEU A 69 -19.56 -6.37 24.71
N GLU A 70 -20.68 -6.34 25.42
CA GLU A 70 -21.57 -5.17 25.51
C GLU A 70 -20.83 -3.97 26.10
N LYS A 71 -20.17 -4.16 27.26
CA LYS A 71 -19.44 -3.08 27.94
C LYS A 71 -18.33 -2.51 27.07
N PHE A 72 -17.53 -3.36 26.42
CA PHE A 72 -16.45 -2.88 25.57
C PHE A 72 -16.98 -2.23 24.29
N ARG A 73 -17.98 -2.80 23.61
CA ARG A 73 -18.57 -2.20 22.40
C ARG A 73 -19.17 -0.82 22.67
N ALA A 74 -19.76 -0.61 23.84
CA ALA A 74 -20.26 0.71 24.26
C ALA A 74 -19.16 1.78 24.35
N THR A 75 -17.87 1.41 24.47
CA THR A 75 -16.75 2.36 24.44
C THR A 75 -16.44 2.91 23.04
N GLY A 76 -17.12 2.42 22.00
CA GLY A 76 -17.04 2.95 20.64
C GLY A 76 -15.83 2.44 19.85
N LYS A 77 -15.33 3.29 18.95
CA LYS A 77 -14.21 2.94 18.05
C LYS A 77 -12.98 2.53 18.88
N GLY A 78 -12.40 1.38 18.53
CA GLY A 78 -11.21 0.86 19.21
C GLY A 78 -11.48 -0.05 20.41
N TRP A 79 -12.73 -0.44 20.65
CA TRP A 79 -13.08 -1.37 21.74
C TRP A 79 -12.28 -2.69 21.72
N GLN A 80 -11.94 -3.21 20.53
CA GLN A 80 -11.10 -4.40 20.36
C GLN A 80 -9.66 -4.19 20.82
N SER A 81 -9.09 -3.00 20.62
CA SER A 81 -7.78 -2.66 21.17
C SER A 81 -7.82 -2.55 22.68
N ARG A 82 -8.89 -1.93 23.22
CA ARG A 82 -9.05 -1.73 24.65
C ARG A 82 -9.23 -3.05 25.42
N ILE A 83 -9.96 -4.03 24.87
CA ILE A 83 -10.04 -5.36 25.48
C ILE A 83 -8.70 -6.10 25.41
N ASN A 84 -7.94 -5.93 24.33
CA ASN A 84 -6.60 -6.51 24.21
C ASN A 84 -5.64 -5.93 25.26
N GLU A 85 -5.68 -4.63 25.53
CA GLU A 85 -4.88 -3.98 26.59
C GLU A 85 -5.16 -4.54 27.97
N VAL A 86 -6.44 -4.78 28.30
CA VAL A 86 -6.82 -5.40 29.58
C VAL A 86 -6.28 -6.82 29.71
N LEU A 87 -6.37 -7.63 28.65
CA LEU A 87 -5.82 -8.99 28.64
C LEU A 87 -4.29 -8.97 28.75
N LEU A 88 -3.62 -8.02 28.09
CA LEU A 88 -2.17 -7.86 28.19
C LEU A 88 -1.75 -7.51 29.62
N ASN A 89 -2.44 -6.54 30.25
CA ASN A 89 -2.17 -6.15 31.62
C ASN A 89 -2.37 -7.33 32.60
N TYR A 90 -3.41 -8.14 32.40
CA TYR A 90 -3.63 -9.35 33.20
C TYR A 90 -2.46 -10.35 33.08
N VAL A 91 -1.93 -10.55 31.88
CA VAL A 91 -0.78 -11.46 31.64
C VAL A 91 0.52 -10.90 32.23
N GLU A 92 0.74 -9.58 32.19
CA GLU A 92 1.94 -8.94 32.78
C GLU A 92 2.01 -9.06 34.30
N HIS A 93 0.86 -9.17 34.97
CA HIS A 93 0.75 -9.23 36.44
C HIS A 93 0.46 -10.65 36.95
N MET A 94 0.56 -11.65 36.09
CA MET A 94 0.45 -13.07 36.42
C MET A 94 1.82 -13.64 36.80
#